data_AF-A0A291W5C3-F1
#
_entry.id   AF-A0A291W5C3-F1
#
_cell.length_a   1.000
_cell.length_b   1.000
_cell.length_c   1.000
_cell.angle_alpha   90.00
_cell.angle_beta   90.00
_cell.angle_gamma   90.00
#
_symmetry.space_group_name_H-M   'P 1'
#
loop_
_entity.id
_entity.type
_entity.pdbx_description
1 polymer ?
#
loop_
_entity_poly.entity_id
_entity_poly.type
_entity_poly.pdbx_seq_one_letter_code
_entity_poly.pdbx_strand_id
1 'polypeptide(L)'
;MHHPHEPSDSAELDPLGEIVFAELVDDDDPGPQQDAQEPPAAAAQKRPRRRATARHVAYCARTAAGAIAQHLLPGLRHALAAARHWLRAGYMSDDEIRRRIINKPLEADLARREEARTAVLRLENKLRRKVNDAAAYGLEPAEKQAIVHLNQELRRRRNGLAAVQAVPFTAEQPTGEQIRRARSLMALGRFSALVPVLGTAGAVITHFPATLLGAAPLLATGGWWLTHHPLELTERPIPKDLLLPELAPPTDEDTKAHASDNPEEDLTPFPIAQATTPEEVGEALRRALLHEGQDVDQVTDVVQEPWGWSARVTFRTGTPDALNKDDTYKGLITLLRLRRTGLLIEGDPDAGEACTVRMMLRSPSTRNSSATSRTGPRCPCRSPNPQTTASRWTPSRSSSPSQA
;
A
#
# COMPACT_ATOMS: atom_id res chain seq x y z
N MET A 1 -28.47 -28.66 -40.69
CA MET A 1 -28.49 -27.72 -39.56
C MET A 1 -27.55 -26.58 -39.92
N HIS A 2 -28.13 -25.44 -40.28
CA HIS A 2 -27.41 -24.25 -40.77
C HIS A 2 -26.83 -23.47 -39.59
N HIS A 3 -25.53 -23.21 -39.64
CA HIS A 3 -24.87 -22.22 -38.80
C HIS A 3 -25.13 -20.82 -39.39
N PRO A 4 -25.61 -19.84 -38.58
CA PRO A 4 -25.68 -18.46 -39.02
C PRO A 4 -24.31 -17.78 -38.92
N HIS A 5 -24.00 -17.02 -39.95
CA HIS A 5 -22.91 -16.04 -40.02
C HIS A 5 -23.14 -14.90 -39.01
N GLU A 6 -22.11 -14.55 -38.26
CA GLU A 6 -21.96 -13.23 -37.64
C GLU A 6 -21.01 -12.36 -38.47
N PRO A 7 -21.42 -11.14 -38.86
CA PRO A 7 -20.49 -10.10 -39.26
C PRO A 7 -20.64 -8.86 -38.35
N SER A 8 -19.51 -8.33 -37.87
CA SER A 8 -19.26 -6.95 -37.40
C SER A 8 -17.82 -6.96 -36.85
N ASP A 9 -16.77 -6.55 -37.55
CA ASP A 9 -16.47 -5.29 -38.24
C ASP A 9 -16.39 -4.06 -37.33
N SER A 10 -15.15 -3.60 -37.16
CA SER A 10 -14.70 -2.21 -37.01
C SER A 10 -15.09 -1.38 -35.77
N ALA A 11 -14.13 -1.20 -34.86
CA ALA A 11 -13.81 0.09 -34.22
C ALA A 11 -12.42 0.02 -33.54
N GLU A 12 -11.37 0.14 -34.35
CA GLU A 12 -10.02 0.45 -33.91
C GLU A 12 -9.98 1.95 -33.58
N LEU A 13 -9.76 2.28 -32.30
CA LEU A 13 -9.58 3.66 -31.83
C LEU A 13 -8.19 3.78 -31.22
N ASP A 14 -7.32 4.49 -31.95
CA ASP A 14 -6.04 5.00 -31.50
C ASP A 14 -6.14 5.86 -30.23
N PRO A 15 -5.24 5.69 -29.24
CA PRO A 15 -5.06 6.66 -28.19
C PRO A 15 -3.64 7.24 -28.22
N LEU A 16 -3.37 8.16 -29.16
CA LEU A 16 -2.20 9.03 -29.09
C LEU A 16 -2.62 10.49 -29.31
N GLY A 17 -3.27 11.04 -28.29
CA GLY A 17 -3.43 12.49 -28.12
C GLY A 17 -2.18 13.05 -27.44
N GLU A 18 -1.27 13.57 -28.25
CA GLU A 18 -0.10 14.33 -27.85
C GLU A 18 -0.55 15.62 -27.13
N ILE A 19 -0.27 15.72 -25.83
CA ILE A 19 -0.54 16.92 -25.03
C ILE A 19 0.59 17.92 -25.33
N VAL A 20 0.33 18.82 -26.28
CA VAL A 20 1.17 19.99 -26.53
C VAL A 20 1.06 20.93 -25.33
N PHE A 21 2.15 21.08 -24.59
CA PHE A 21 2.32 22.12 -23.59
C PHE A 21 2.31 23.49 -24.28
N ALA A 22 1.23 24.25 -24.11
CA ALA A 22 1.22 25.67 -24.42
C ALA A 22 2.11 26.39 -23.40
N GLU A 23 3.35 26.64 -23.80
CA GLU A 23 4.27 27.57 -23.16
C GLU A 23 3.63 28.97 -23.19
N LEU A 24 3.15 29.45 -22.03
CA LEU A 24 2.82 30.86 -21.86
C LEU A 24 4.16 31.63 -21.86
N VAL A 25 4.48 32.22 -23.00
CA VAL A 25 5.50 33.25 -23.13
C VAL A 25 4.95 34.53 -22.49
N ASP A 26 5.59 35.00 -21.42
CA ASP A 26 5.42 36.35 -20.88
C ASP A 26 6.11 37.33 -21.85
N ASP A 27 5.31 37.97 -22.72
CA ASP A 27 5.73 39.14 -23.51
C ASP A 27 5.70 40.40 -22.61
N ASP A 28 6.70 40.55 -21.74
CA ASP A 28 7.03 41.82 -21.09
C ASP A 28 8.30 42.39 -21.72
N ASP A 29 8.15 42.99 -22.91
CA ASP A 29 9.20 43.75 -23.59
C ASP A 29 8.95 45.27 -23.38
N PRO A 30 9.83 46.00 -22.68
CA PRO A 30 9.67 47.44 -22.46
C PRO A 30 10.09 48.23 -23.70
N GLY A 31 9.12 48.58 -24.54
CA GLY A 31 9.31 49.48 -25.69
C GLY A 31 9.72 50.92 -25.30
N PRO A 32 10.46 51.64 -26.16
CA PRO A 32 11.15 52.88 -25.81
C PRO A 32 10.23 54.10 -25.77
N GLN A 33 10.67 55.08 -24.97
CA GLN A 33 10.10 56.42 -24.82
C GLN A 33 9.88 57.12 -26.17
N GLN A 34 8.63 57.51 -26.42
CA GLN A 34 8.32 58.55 -27.41
C GLN A 34 8.05 59.86 -26.66
N ASP A 35 9.07 60.71 -26.65
CA ASP A 35 8.91 62.15 -26.55
C ASP A 35 8.16 62.65 -27.80
N ALA A 36 7.01 63.28 -27.60
CA ALA A 36 6.66 64.58 -28.22
C ALA A 36 5.17 64.91 -28.05
N GLN A 37 4.94 66.21 -27.84
CA GLN A 37 3.78 66.99 -28.29
C GLN A 37 2.62 67.26 -27.30
N GLU A 38 2.81 68.31 -26.47
CA GLU A 38 1.77 69.33 -26.22
C GLU A 38 1.29 69.94 -27.56
N PRO A 39 0.02 70.34 -27.77
CA PRO A 39 -0.77 71.29 -26.93
C PRO A 39 -2.32 71.04 -27.02
N PRO A 40 -3.24 72.02 -26.84
CA PRO A 40 -3.37 73.09 -25.86
C PRO A 40 -4.54 72.88 -24.89
N ALA A 41 -4.56 73.70 -23.85
CA ALA A 41 -5.64 73.87 -22.89
C ALA A 41 -6.98 74.25 -23.55
N ALA A 42 -8.02 73.43 -23.35
CA ALA A 42 -9.41 73.82 -23.10
C ALA A 42 -10.39 72.65 -23.39
N ALA A 43 -10.42 71.64 -22.51
CA ALA A 43 -11.58 70.74 -22.41
C ALA A 43 -11.61 70.08 -21.02
N ALA A 44 -12.13 70.84 -20.06
CA ALA A 44 -12.92 70.37 -18.91
C ALA A 44 -12.70 68.91 -18.45
N GLN A 45 -11.64 68.72 -17.68
CA GLN A 45 -11.59 67.96 -16.43
C GLN A 45 -12.90 67.29 -15.98
N LYS A 46 -13.22 66.10 -16.50
CA LYS A 46 -14.23 65.19 -15.91
C LYS A 46 -13.85 63.72 -16.06
N ARG A 47 -12.62 63.32 -15.70
CA ARG A 47 -12.24 61.90 -15.53
C ARG A 47 -10.93 61.77 -14.72
N PRO A 48 -10.99 61.76 -13.38
CA PRO A 48 -10.17 60.77 -12.66
C PRO A 48 -10.82 60.15 -11.41
N ARG A 49 -12.08 60.49 -11.06
CA ARG A 49 -12.71 59.96 -9.83
C ARG A 49 -13.01 58.46 -9.85
N ARG A 50 -13.30 57.87 -11.03
CA ARG A 50 -13.64 56.43 -11.15
C ARG A 50 -12.47 55.47 -10.93
N ARG A 51 -11.22 55.90 -11.18
CA ARG A 51 -10.03 55.06 -10.97
C ARG A 51 -9.60 55.00 -9.50
N ALA A 52 -9.78 56.09 -8.75
CA ALA A 52 -9.50 56.12 -7.31
C ALA A 52 -10.49 55.25 -6.52
N THR A 53 -11.79 55.31 -6.85
CA THR A 53 -12.80 54.47 -6.20
C THR A 53 -12.60 52.98 -6.51
N ALA A 54 -12.24 52.62 -7.75
CA ALA A 54 -11.94 51.23 -8.10
C ALA A 54 -10.74 50.65 -7.31
N ARG A 55 -9.68 51.45 -7.10
CA ARG A 55 -8.51 51.03 -6.30
C ARG A 55 -8.86 50.85 -4.82
N HIS A 56 -9.67 51.73 -4.24
CA HIS A 56 -10.13 51.57 -2.86
C HIS A 56 -11.04 50.34 -2.69
N VAL A 57 -11.95 50.09 -3.63
CA VAL A 57 -12.80 48.90 -3.60
C VAL A 57 -11.97 47.63 -3.73
N ALA A 58 -10.98 47.59 -4.62
CA ALA A 58 -10.07 46.45 -4.76
C ALA A 58 -9.23 46.21 -3.48
N TYR A 59 -8.76 47.28 -2.83
CA TYR A 59 -8.01 47.18 -1.57
C TYR A 59 -8.90 46.68 -0.42
N CYS A 60 -10.13 47.20 -0.28
CA CYS A 60 -11.10 46.73 0.70
C CYS A 60 -11.51 45.27 0.44
N ALA A 61 -11.69 44.87 -0.82
CA ALA A 61 -11.99 43.49 -1.19
C ALA A 61 -10.82 42.55 -0.84
N ARG A 62 -9.57 42.97 -1.10
CA ARG A 62 -8.37 42.18 -0.79
C ARG A 62 -8.15 42.02 0.71
N THR A 63 -8.36 43.08 1.49
CA THR A 63 -8.23 43.04 2.95
C THR A 63 -9.34 42.21 3.60
N ALA A 64 -10.58 42.36 3.14
CA ALA A 64 -11.70 41.50 3.57
C ALA A 64 -11.45 40.03 3.20
N ALA A 65 -10.98 39.75 1.98
CA ALA A 65 -10.63 38.39 1.56
C ALA A 65 -9.49 37.81 2.41
N GLY A 66 -8.49 38.62 2.77
CA GLY A 66 -7.39 38.20 3.65
C GLY A 66 -7.86 37.85 5.06
N ALA A 67 -8.72 38.65 5.66
CA ALA A 67 -9.28 38.39 6.99
C ALA A 67 -10.19 37.15 6.98
N ILE A 68 -11.05 37.02 5.97
CA ILE A 68 -11.91 35.84 5.78
C ILE A 68 -11.05 34.59 5.59
N ALA A 69 -9.99 34.66 4.78
CA ALA A 69 -9.07 33.53 4.59
C ALA A 69 -8.39 33.13 5.91
N GLN A 70 -7.90 34.08 6.71
CA GLN A 70 -7.23 33.76 7.98
C GLN A 70 -8.13 33.01 8.98
N HIS A 71 -9.42 33.34 9.04
CA HIS A 71 -10.36 32.69 9.95
C HIS A 71 -10.99 31.40 9.41
N LEU A 72 -11.11 31.26 8.08
CA LEU A 72 -11.72 30.08 7.45
C LEU A 72 -10.71 29.01 7.02
N LEU A 73 -9.45 29.37 6.73
CA LEU A 73 -8.42 28.41 6.30
C LEU A 73 -8.21 27.25 7.29
N PRO A 74 -8.17 27.46 8.63
CA PRO A 74 -8.04 26.36 9.58
C PRO A 74 -9.24 25.41 9.52
N GLY A 75 -10.47 25.93 9.53
CA GLY A 75 -11.69 25.13 9.41
C GLY A 75 -11.76 24.35 8.10
N LEU A 76 -11.32 24.95 6.98
CA LEU A 76 -11.21 24.25 5.69
C LEU A 76 -10.17 23.12 5.73
N ARG A 77 -9.03 23.32 6.42
CA ARG A 77 -8.05 22.25 6.66
C ARG A 77 -8.63 21.11 7.49
N HIS A 78 -9.42 21.42 8.52
CA HIS A 78 -10.13 20.39 9.31
C HIS A 78 -11.18 19.65 8.49
N ALA A 79 -11.97 20.36 7.67
CA ALA A 79 -12.90 19.74 6.73
C ALA A 79 -12.20 18.81 5.73
N LEU A 80 -11.08 19.26 5.14
CA LEU A 80 -10.29 18.44 4.22
C LEU A 80 -9.66 17.23 4.92
N ALA A 81 -9.18 17.40 6.15
CA ALA A 81 -8.64 16.29 6.95
C ALA A 81 -9.73 15.25 7.25
N ALA A 82 -10.93 15.69 7.66
CA ALA A 82 -12.08 14.82 7.88
C ALA A 82 -12.56 14.15 6.59
N ALA A 83 -12.65 14.88 5.49
CA ALA A 83 -13.00 14.34 4.18
C ALA A 83 -11.98 13.30 3.72
N ARG A 84 -10.67 13.58 3.86
CA ARG A 84 -9.59 12.64 3.54
C ARG A 84 -9.62 11.42 4.45
N HIS A 85 -9.86 11.59 5.73
CA HIS A 85 -9.98 10.49 6.69
C HIS A 85 -11.18 9.60 6.35
N TRP A 86 -12.34 10.19 6.02
CA TRP A 86 -13.52 9.46 5.56
C TRP A 86 -13.28 8.75 4.22
N LEU A 87 -12.68 9.44 3.24
CA LEU A 87 -12.32 8.91 1.93
C LEU A 87 -11.38 7.71 2.06
N ARG A 88 -10.34 7.81 2.90
CA ARG A 88 -9.37 6.73 3.13
C ARG A 88 -9.88 5.63 4.06
N ALA A 89 -11.13 5.70 4.51
CA ALA A 89 -11.69 4.83 5.53
C ALA A 89 -10.81 4.77 6.80
N GLY A 90 -10.19 5.89 7.18
CA GLY A 90 -9.32 5.99 8.35
C GLY A 90 -10.07 5.78 9.68
N TYR A 91 -11.40 5.87 9.68
CA TYR A 91 -12.21 5.57 10.86
C TYR A 91 -12.36 4.07 11.11
N MET A 92 -11.97 3.22 10.16
CA MET A 92 -12.02 1.76 10.27
C MET A 92 -10.63 1.24 10.65
N SER A 93 -10.56 0.55 11.78
CA SER A 93 -9.34 -0.10 12.22
C SER A 93 -8.93 -1.21 11.25
N ASP A 94 -7.63 -1.55 11.23
CA ASP A 94 -7.13 -2.68 10.44
C ASP A 94 -7.81 -4.01 10.85
N ASP A 95 -8.13 -4.16 12.14
CA ASP A 95 -8.87 -5.31 12.66
C ASP A 95 -10.30 -5.38 12.09
N GLU A 96 -11.01 -4.25 12.00
CA GLU A 96 -12.34 -4.23 11.39
C GLU A 96 -12.29 -4.66 9.92
N ILE A 97 -11.31 -4.17 9.15
CA ILE A 97 -11.15 -4.51 7.74
C ILE A 97 -10.83 -6.01 7.60
N ARG A 98 -9.93 -6.53 8.42
CA ARG A 98 -9.62 -7.96 8.47
C ARG A 98 -10.87 -8.80 8.72
N ARG A 99 -11.64 -8.48 9.77
CA ARG A 99 -12.88 -9.21 10.11
C ARG A 99 -13.88 -9.15 8.97
N ARG A 100 -14.02 -8.02 8.27
CA ARG A 100 -14.89 -7.92 7.08
C ARG A 100 -14.43 -8.78 5.91
N ILE A 101 -13.12 -8.93 5.71
CA ILE A 101 -12.57 -9.80 4.66
C ILE A 101 -12.89 -11.26 4.98
N ILE A 102 -12.70 -11.69 6.23
CA ILE A 102 -12.97 -13.08 6.68
C ILE A 102 -14.47 -13.36 6.82
N ASN A 103 -15.28 -12.35 7.12
CA ASN A 103 -16.73 -12.52 7.27
C ASN A 103 -17.40 -12.98 5.98
N LYS A 104 -16.91 -12.54 4.81
CA LYS A 104 -17.45 -12.98 3.51
C LYS A 104 -17.34 -14.49 3.25
N PRO A 105 -16.15 -15.12 3.36
CA PRO A 105 -16.04 -16.56 3.21
C PRO A 105 -16.75 -17.31 4.33
N LEU A 106 -16.81 -16.76 5.55
CA LEU A 106 -17.58 -17.35 6.65
C LEU A 106 -19.08 -17.38 6.32
N GLU A 107 -19.66 -16.26 5.89
CA GLU A 107 -21.06 -16.18 5.45
C GLU A 107 -21.34 -17.15 4.30
N ALA A 108 -20.42 -17.28 3.34
CA ALA A 108 -20.54 -18.23 2.25
C ALA A 108 -20.54 -19.70 2.73
N ASP A 109 -19.71 -20.04 3.73
CA ASP A 109 -19.67 -21.38 4.32
C ASP A 109 -20.95 -21.69 5.12
N LEU A 110 -21.42 -20.72 5.91
CA LEU A 110 -22.70 -20.83 6.63
C LEU A 110 -23.87 -21.02 5.67
N ALA A 111 -23.92 -20.25 4.57
CA ALA A 111 -24.93 -20.39 3.53
C ALA A 111 -24.91 -21.79 2.88
N ARG A 112 -23.72 -22.32 2.57
CA ARG A 112 -23.58 -23.69 2.04
C ARG A 112 -24.08 -24.75 3.02
N ARG A 113 -23.78 -24.60 4.32
CA ARG A 113 -24.28 -25.50 5.37
C ARG A 113 -25.80 -25.43 5.48
N GLU A 114 -26.38 -24.24 5.39
CA GLU A 114 -27.82 -24.03 5.44
C GLU A 114 -28.54 -24.61 4.21
N GLU A 115 -28.01 -24.41 3.01
CA GLU A 115 -28.53 -25.03 1.78
C GLU A 115 -28.52 -26.56 1.88
N ALA A 116 -27.45 -27.15 2.39
CA ALA A 116 -27.37 -28.59 2.60
C ALA A 116 -28.41 -29.09 3.62
N ARG A 117 -28.64 -28.34 4.72
CA ARG A 117 -29.67 -28.65 5.72
C ARG A 117 -31.08 -28.58 5.12
N THR A 118 -31.39 -27.49 4.41
CA THR A 118 -32.71 -27.31 3.79
C THR A 118 -32.99 -28.36 2.71
N ALA A 119 -31.96 -28.79 1.96
CA ALA A 119 -32.09 -29.89 1.00
C ALA A 119 -32.46 -31.23 1.68
N VAL A 120 -31.82 -31.56 2.80
CA VAL A 120 -32.16 -32.76 3.59
C VAL A 120 -33.59 -32.68 4.13
N LEU A 121 -33.98 -31.56 4.73
CA LEU A 121 -35.34 -31.36 5.26
C LEU A 121 -36.41 -31.45 4.16
N ARG A 122 -36.14 -30.92 2.96
CA ARG A 122 -37.05 -31.04 1.81
C ARG A 122 -37.26 -32.51 1.41
N LEU A 123 -36.20 -33.32 1.38
CA LEU A 123 -36.30 -34.75 1.07
C LEU A 123 -37.00 -35.54 2.16
N GLU A 124 -36.71 -35.25 3.43
CA GLU A 124 -37.39 -35.84 4.58
C GLU A 124 -38.90 -35.59 4.54
N ASN A 125 -39.30 -34.34 4.26
CA ASN A 125 -40.71 -33.99 4.13
C ASN A 125 -41.38 -34.69 2.94
N LYS A 126 -40.69 -34.81 1.79
CA LYS A 126 -41.19 -35.58 0.63
C LYS A 126 -41.37 -37.06 0.97
N LEU A 127 -40.39 -37.66 1.63
CA LEU A 127 -40.45 -39.05 2.07
C LEU A 127 -41.62 -39.27 3.04
N ARG A 128 -41.76 -38.39 4.04
CA ARG A 128 -42.86 -38.46 5.03
C ARG A 128 -44.22 -38.38 4.36
N ARG A 129 -44.41 -37.49 3.36
CA ARG A 129 -45.65 -37.40 2.59
C ARG A 129 -45.94 -38.71 1.86
N LYS A 130 -44.97 -39.25 1.11
CA LYS A 130 -45.15 -40.53 0.39
C LYS A 130 -45.43 -41.72 1.30
N VAL A 131 -44.83 -41.78 2.48
CA VAL A 131 -45.10 -42.83 3.46
C VAL A 131 -46.53 -42.69 4.03
N ASN A 132 -46.98 -41.46 4.30
CA ASN A 132 -48.35 -41.22 4.77
C ASN A 132 -49.39 -41.56 3.70
N ASP A 133 -49.14 -41.19 2.44
CA ASP A 133 -50.03 -41.51 1.31
C ASP A 133 -50.16 -43.03 1.12
N ALA A 134 -49.03 -43.75 1.16
CA ALA A 134 -49.01 -45.20 1.08
C ALA A 134 -49.77 -45.88 2.24
N ALA A 135 -49.74 -45.28 3.44
CA ALA A 135 -50.51 -45.78 4.57
C ALA A 135 -52.02 -45.57 4.41
N ALA A 136 -52.43 -44.50 3.71
CA ALA A 136 -53.84 -44.18 3.47
C ALA A 136 -54.45 -44.98 2.32
N TYR A 137 -53.71 -45.18 1.22
CA TYR A 137 -54.25 -45.72 -0.03
C TYR A 137 -53.72 -47.13 -0.40
N GLY A 138 -52.78 -47.67 0.39
CA GLY A 138 -52.07 -48.90 0.07
C GLY A 138 -50.82 -48.63 -0.77
N LEU A 139 -49.85 -49.55 -0.72
CA LEU A 139 -48.54 -49.37 -1.32
C LEU A 139 -48.45 -50.08 -2.68
N GLU A 140 -48.44 -49.32 -3.78
CA GLU A 140 -48.20 -49.85 -5.12
C GLU A 140 -46.71 -50.26 -5.28
N PRO A 141 -46.38 -51.33 -6.05
CA PRO A 141 -44.98 -51.72 -6.27
C PRO A 141 -44.09 -50.62 -6.86
N ALA A 142 -44.63 -49.75 -7.72
CA ALA A 142 -43.90 -48.60 -8.27
C ALA A 142 -43.56 -47.56 -7.18
N GLU A 143 -44.50 -47.29 -6.27
CA GLU A 143 -44.29 -46.36 -5.16
C GLU A 143 -43.28 -46.90 -4.14
N LYS A 144 -43.27 -48.22 -3.92
CA LYS A 144 -42.26 -48.88 -3.09
C LYS A 144 -40.85 -48.61 -3.61
N GLN A 145 -40.63 -48.69 -4.93
CA GLN A 145 -39.34 -48.37 -5.54
C GLN A 145 -38.98 -46.89 -5.39
N ALA A 146 -39.97 -45.99 -5.55
CA ALA A 146 -39.77 -44.55 -5.35
C ALA A 146 -39.37 -44.20 -3.90
N ILE A 147 -39.98 -44.85 -2.90
CA ILE A 147 -39.62 -44.69 -1.48
C ILE A 147 -38.20 -45.19 -1.20
N VAL A 148 -37.80 -46.32 -1.81
CA VAL A 148 -36.42 -46.83 -1.67
C VAL A 148 -35.42 -45.85 -2.28
N HIS A 149 -35.70 -45.32 -3.47
CA HIS A 149 -34.84 -44.32 -4.12
C HIS A 149 -34.72 -43.04 -3.28
N LEU A 150 -35.84 -42.49 -2.79
CA LEU A 150 -35.82 -41.31 -1.91
C LEU A 150 -35.02 -41.55 -0.61
N ASN A 151 -35.14 -42.74 -0.01
CA ASN A 151 -34.35 -43.11 1.16
C ASN A 151 -32.85 -43.18 0.86
N GLN A 152 -32.46 -43.74 -0.29
CA GLN A 152 -31.06 -43.78 -0.71
C GLN A 152 -30.50 -42.38 -0.95
N GLU A 153 -31.26 -41.51 -1.64
CA GLU A 153 -30.88 -40.12 -1.87
C GLU A 153 -30.76 -39.34 -0.55
N LEU A 154 -31.71 -39.50 0.35
CA LEU A 154 -31.69 -38.89 1.68
C LEU A 154 -30.48 -39.34 2.48
N ARG A 155 -30.12 -40.63 2.46
CA ARG A 155 -28.87 -41.12 3.09
C ARG A 155 -27.63 -40.45 2.48
N ARG A 156 -27.55 -40.36 1.15
CA ARG A 156 -26.43 -39.67 0.47
C ARG A 156 -26.35 -38.19 0.88
N ARG A 157 -27.48 -37.48 0.96
CA ARG A 157 -27.52 -36.07 1.35
C ARG A 157 -27.21 -35.86 2.84
N ARG A 158 -27.67 -36.74 3.73
CA ARG A 158 -27.28 -36.71 5.15
C ARG A 158 -25.79 -36.95 5.34
N ASN A 159 -25.21 -37.92 4.62
CA ASN A 159 -23.77 -38.16 4.64
C ASN A 159 -22.99 -36.95 4.07
N GLY A 160 -23.48 -36.34 2.99
CA GLY A 160 -22.90 -35.11 2.45
C GLY A 160 -22.99 -33.93 3.44
N LEU A 161 -24.12 -33.76 4.12
CA LEU A 161 -24.27 -32.74 5.17
C LEU A 161 -23.32 -32.99 6.33
N ALA A 162 -23.19 -34.25 6.78
CA ALA A 162 -22.25 -34.62 7.83
C ALA A 162 -20.80 -34.33 7.42
N ALA A 163 -20.43 -34.62 6.16
CA ALA A 163 -19.11 -34.30 5.63
C ALA A 163 -18.84 -32.78 5.60
N VAL A 164 -19.82 -31.97 5.16
CA VAL A 164 -19.69 -30.50 5.17
C VAL A 164 -19.59 -29.95 6.60
N GLN A 165 -20.31 -30.54 7.56
CA GLN A 165 -20.23 -30.13 8.97
C GLN A 165 -18.95 -30.59 9.67
N ALA A 166 -18.34 -31.68 9.21
CA ALA A 166 -17.11 -32.21 9.80
C ALA A 166 -15.88 -31.35 9.49
N VAL A 167 -15.90 -30.55 8.42
CA VAL A 167 -14.82 -29.62 8.09
C VAL A 167 -15.01 -28.32 8.87
N PRO A 168 -14.16 -28.00 9.87
CA PRO A 168 -14.23 -26.71 10.54
C PRO A 168 -13.86 -25.58 9.57
N PHE A 169 -14.45 -24.41 9.76
CA PHE A 169 -14.06 -23.24 8.99
C PHE A 169 -12.68 -22.76 9.47
N THR A 170 -11.68 -22.89 8.62
CA THR A 170 -10.33 -22.35 8.87
C THR A 170 -10.20 -21.02 8.15
N ALA A 171 -10.21 -19.93 8.90
CA ALA A 171 -10.02 -18.59 8.36
C ALA A 171 -8.56 -18.39 7.92
N GLU A 172 -8.31 -18.27 6.62
CA GLU A 172 -7.03 -17.78 6.12
C GLU A 172 -6.88 -16.30 6.52
N GLN A 173 -5.84 -16.00 7.29
CA GLN A 173 -5.60 -14.64 7.77
C GLN A 173 -5.12 -13.76 6.60
N PRO A 174 -5.80 -12.64 6.31
CA PRO A 174 -5.41 -11.80 5.19
C PRO A 174 -4.08 -11.10 5.47
N THR A 175 -3.24 -11.02 4.45
CA THR A 175 -1.95 -10.33 4.55
C THR A 175 -2.16 -8.81 4.70
N GLY A 176 -1.16 -8.11 5.26
CA GLY A 176 -1.21 -6.65 5.39
C GLY A 176 -1.41 -5.94 4.04
N GLU A 177 -0.91 -6.52 2.94
CA GLU A 177 -1.15 -6.02 1.59
C GLU A 177 -2.59 -6.14 1.14
N GLN A 178 -3.25 -7.27 1.44
CA GLN A 178 -4.67 -7.46 1.15
C GLN A 178 -5.53 -6.46 1.94
N ILE A 179 -5.17 -6.17 3.20
CA ILE A 179 -5.85 -5.14 4.01
C ILE A 179 -5.68 -3.75 3.38
N ARG A 180 -4.46 -3.38 2.96
CA ARG A 180 -4.19 -2.12 2.26
C ARG A 180 -4.97 -2.00 0.94
N ARG A 181 -5.03 -3.09 0.15
CA ARG A 181 -5.79 -3.14 -1.10
C ARG A 181 -7.31 -3.05 -0.84
N ALA A 182 -7.83 -3.74 0.17
CA ALA A 182 -9.23 -3.63 0.53
C ALA A 182 -9.60 -2.20 0.94
N ARG A 183 -8.73 -1.52 1.70
CA ARG A 183 -8.91 -0.11 2.07
C ARG A 183 -8.90 0.81 0.84
N SER A 184 -7.98 0.62 -0.11
CA SER A 184 -7.94 1.43 -1.32
C SER A 184 -9.15 1.21 -2.23
N LEU A 185 -9.66 -0.02 -2.33
CA LEU A 185 -10.89 -0.33 -3.07
C LEU A 185 -12.13 0.31 -2.43
N MET A 186 -12.24 0.29 -1.10
CA MET A 186 -13.33 0.99 -0.39
C MET A 186 -13.23 2.52 -0.60
N ALA A 187 -12.01 3.06 -0.55
CA ALA A 187 -11.77 4.47 -0.81
C ALA A 187 -12.16 4.87 -2.24
N LEU A 188 -11.82 4.04 -3.23
CA LEU A 188 -12.19 4.24 -4.62
C LEU A 188 -13.71 4.22 -4.81
N GLY A 189 -14.41 3.26 -4.19
CA GLY A 189 -15.88 3.19 -4.24
C GLY A 189 -16.59 4.39 -3.60
N ARG A 190 -15.99 5.00 -2.56
CA ARG A 190 -16.51 6.26 -1.99
C ARG A 190 -16.20 7.47 -2.86
N PHE A 191 -15.01 7.50 -3.44
CA PHE A 191 -14.61 8.55 -4.35
C PHE A 191 -15.52 8.58 -5.58
N SER A 192 -15.82 7.42 -6.19
CA SER A 192 -16.72 7.33 -7.34
C SER A 192 -18.14 7.82 -7.01
N ALA A 193 -18.63 7.62 -5.78
CA ALA A 193 -19.90 8.16 -5.33
C ALA A 193 -19.89 9.69 -5.12
N LEU A 194 -18.74 10.28 -4.76
CA LEU A 194 -18.60 11.74 -4.58
C LEU A 194 -18.41 12.50 -5.90
N VAL A 195 -17.75 11.92 -6.89
CA VAL A 195 -17.51 12.54 -8.20
C VAL A 195 -18.78 13.11 -8.85
N PRO A 196 -19.92 12.41 -8.95
CA PRO A 196 -21.13 12.97 -9.55
C PRO A 196 -21.73 14.10 -8.71
N VAL A 197 -21.63 14.04 -7.38
CA VAL A 197 -22.10 15.12 -6.49
C VAL A 197 -21.28 16.39 -6.69
N LEU A 198 -19.95 16.24 -6.76
CA LEU A 198 -19.04 17.36 -7.04
C LEU A 198 -19.22 17.90 -8.46
N GLY A 199 -19.41 17.02 -9.44
CA GLY A 199 -19.65 17.39 -10.84
C GLY A 199 -20.96 18.16 -11.02
N THR A 200 -22.05 17.69 -10.41
CA THR A 200 -23.35 18.39 -10.45
C THR A 200 -23.29 19.72 -9.71
N ALA A 201 -22.67 19.79 -8.53
CA ALA A 201 -22.46 21.04 -7.82
C ALA A 201 -21.63 22.04 -8.65
N GLY A 202 -20.56 21.58 -9.28
CA GLY A 202 -19.74 22.39 -10.20
C GLY A 202 -20.55 22.92 -11.38
N ALA A 203 -21.34 22.06 -12.04
CA ALA A 203 -22.20 22.46 -13.15
C ALA A 203 -23.29 23.48 -12.74
N VAL A 204 -23.88 23.32 -11.55
CA VAL A 204 -24.85 24.30 -11.02
C VAL A 204 -24.18 25.65 -10.78
N ILE A 205 -22.96 25.66 -10.24
CA ILE A 205 -22.22 26.89 -9.98
C ILE A 205 -21.85 27.61 -11.30
N THR A 206 -21.46 26.87 -12.34
CA THR A 206 -21.12 27.47 -13.65
C THR A 206 -22.34 28.03 -14.37
N HIS A 207 -23.47 27.34 -14.32
CA HIS A 207 -24.71 27.78 -14.97
C HIS A 207 -25.48 28.84 -14.17
N PHE A 208 -25.38 28.81 -12.84
CA PHE A 208 -26.11 29.72 -11.95
C PHE A 208 -25.16 30.29 -10.88
N PRO A 209 -24.27 31.23 -11.23
CA PRO A 209 -23.28 31.77 -10.29
C PRO A 209 -23.92 32.49 -9.09
N ALA A 210 -25.17 32.95 -9.21
CA ALA A 210 -25.94 33.51 -8.11
C ALA A 210 -26.16 32.52 -6.95
N THR A 211 -26.10 31.20 -7.20
CA THR A 211 -26.18 30.18 -6.15
C THR A 211 -25.03 30.29 -5.14
N LEU A 212 -23.86 30.79 -5.56
CA LEU A 212 -22.74 31.05 -4.65
C LEU A 212 -23.07 32.11 -3.61
N LEU A 213 -23.91 33.10 -3.93
CA LEU A 213 -24.30 34.13 -2.98
C LEU A 213 -25.14 33.55 -1.83
N GLY A 214 -25.96 32.53 -2.13
CA GLY A 214 -26.73 31.79 -1.10
C GLY A 214 -25.88 30.78 -0.33
N ALA A 215 -24.95 30.09 -1.00
CA ALA A 215 -24.11 29.07 -0.38
C ALA A 215 -22.94 29.65 0.44
N ALA A 216 -22.39 30.80 0.04
CA ALA A 216 -21.25 31.44 0.71
C ALA A 216 -21.44 31.66 2.22
N PRO A 217 -22.57 32.20 2.73
CA PRO A 217 -22.77 32.34 4.17
C PRO A 217 -22.85 30.98 4.88
N LEU A 218 -23.40 29.94 4.25
CA LEU A 218 -23.44 28.58 4.82
C LEU A 218 -22.04 27.96 4.89
N LEU A 219 -21.22 28.13 3.85
CA LEU A 219 -19.83 27.67 3.85
C LEU A 219 -18.96 28.45 4.83
N ALA A 220 -19.16 29.77 4.96
CA ALA A 220 -18.44 30.60 5.91
C ALA A 220 -18.80 30.26 7.37
N THR A 221 -20.09 30.06 7.67
CA THR A 221 -20.53 29.65 9.01
C THR A 221 -20.06 28.24 9.35
N GLY A 222 -20.15 27.29 8.41
CA GLY A 222 -19.61 25.94 8.58
C GLY A 222 -18.09 25.91 8.77
N GLY A 223 -17.36 26.68 7.96
CA GLY A 223 -15.90 26.81 8.08
C GLY A 223 -15.48 27.45 9.40
N TRP A 224 -16.16 28.51 9.83
CA TRP A 224 -15.92 29.13 11.13
C TRP A 224 -16.22 28.18 12.29
N TRP A 225 -17.33 27.44 12.24
CA TRP A 225 -17.68 26.44 13.25
C TRP A 225 -16.61 25.33 13.34
N LEU A 226 -16.15 24.81 12.21
CA LEU A 226 -15.07 23.81 12.15
C LEU A 226 -13.71 24.34 12.63
N THR A 227 -13.46 25.65 12.55
CA THR A 227 -12.26 26.27 13.14
C THR A 227 -12.30 26.20 14.67
N HIS A 228 -13.48 26.35 15.29
CA HIS A 228 -13.63 26.33 16.75
C HIS A 228 -13.92 24.94 17.33
N HIS A 229 -14.38 24.01 16.49
CA HIS A 229 -14.68 22.63 16.88
C HIS A 229 -13.90 21.65 15.99
N PRO A 230 -12.60 21.42 16.29
CA PRO A 230 -11.82 20.45 15.55
C PRO A 230 -12.46 19.07 15.72
N LEU A 231 -12.69 18.39 14.60
CA LEU A 231 -13.25 17.04 14.60
C LEU A 231 -12.18 16.06 15.10
N GLU A 232 -12.48 15.35 16.19
CA GLU A 232 -11.66 14.23 16.64
C GLU A 232 -11.81 13.08 15.63
N LEU A 233 -10.73 12.80 14.90
CA LEU A 233 -10.69 11.71 13.92
C LEU A 233 -10.42 10.39 14.67
N THR A 234 -11.41 9.93 15.41
CA THR A 234 -11.34 8.69 16.19
C THR A 234 -11.71 7.48 15.35
N GLU A 235 -11.06 6.35 15.62
CA GLU A 235 -11.49 5.06 15.10
C GLU A 235 -12.85 4.67 15.70
N ARG A 236 -13.73 4.13 14.85
CA ARG A 236 -15.04 3.63 15.28
C ARG A 236 -14.84 2.32 16.06
N PRO A 237 -15.63 2.07 17.13
CA PRO A 237 -15.66 0.76 17.75
C PRO A 237 -16.11 -0.31 16.75
N ILE A 238 -15.47 -1.47 16.81
CA ILE A 238 -15.74 -2.61 15.92
C ILE A 238 -17.22 -3.01 16.08
N PRO A 239 -17.99 -3.09 14.98
CA PRO A 239 -19.38 -3.55 14.99
C PRO A 239 -19.53 -4.91 15.68
N LYS A 240 -20.59 -5.07 16.48
CA LYS A 240 -20.88 -6.31 17.24
C LYS A 240 -20.97 -7.55 16.34
N ASP A 241 -21.46 -7.37 15.12
CA ASP A 241 -21.62 -8.46 14.14
C ASP A 241 -20.27 -9.05 13.70
N LEU A 242 -19.17 -8.28 13.84
CA LEU A 242 -17.82 -8.71 13.53
C LEU A 242 -17.07 -9.25 14.76
N LEU A 243 -17.70 -9.22 15.95
CA LEU A 243 -17.13 -9.73 17.20
C LEU A 243 -17.41 -11.23 17.40
N LEU A 244 -17.55 -11.98 16.31
CA LEU A 244 -17.68 -13.43 16.38
C LEU A 244 -16.34 -14.05 16.81
N PRO A 245 -16.33 -15.09 17.68
CA PRO A 245 -15.10 -15.78 18.07
C PRO A 245 -14.32 -16.32 16.86
N GLU A 246 -15.02 -16.74 15.81
CA GLU A 246 -14.43 -17.26 14.56
C GLU A 246 -13.69 -16.18 13.75
N LEU A 247 -13.95 -14.89 14.03
CA LEU A 247 -13.32 -13.73 13.38
C LEU A 247 -12.21 -13.12 14.23
N ALA A 248 -11.95 -13.66 15.42
CA ALA A 248 -10.90 -13.15 16.29
C ALA A 248 -9.52 -13.32 15.64
N PRO A 249 -8.55 -12.42 15.93
CA PRO A 249 -7.15 -12.73 15.65
C PRO A 249 -6.80 -14.10 16.23
N PRO A 250 -5.94 -14.89 15.55
CA PRO A 250 -5.32 -16.03 16.21
C PRO A 250 -4.60 -15.49 17.46
N THR A 251 -4.84 -16.13 18.59
CA THR A 251 -4.11 -15.80 19.81
C THR A 251 -2.65 -16.25 19.63
N ASP A 252 -1.68 -15.63 20.30
CA ASP A 252 -0.27 -16.05 20.22
C ASP A 252 -0.08 -17.54 20.60
N GLU A 253 -1.00 -18.09 21.39
CA GLU A 253 -1.07 -19.52 21.73
C GLU A 253 -1.49 -20.40 20.54
N ASP A 254 -2.42 -19.93 19.69
CA ASP A 254 -2.87 -20.65 18.49
C ASP A 254 -1.79 -20.64 17.39
N THR A 255 -1.02 -19.54 17.33
CA THR A 255 0.11 -19.39 16.40
C THR A 255 1.23 -20.39 16.74
N LYS A 256 1.50 -20.65 18.03
CA LYS A 256 2.48 -21.65 18.46
C LYS A 256 2.02 -23.08 18.26
N ALA A 257 0.71 -23.35 18.39
CA ALA A 257 0.15 -24.69 18.19
C ALA A 257 0.12 -25.13 16.72
N HIS A 258 0.00 -24.18 15.77
CA HIS A 258 0.05 -24.48 14.33
C HIS A 258 1.44 -24.27 13.70
N ALA A 259 2.39 -23.62 14.39
CA ALA A 259 3.79 -23.53 13.96
C ALA A 259 4.60 -24.82 14.19
N SER A 260 4.02 -25.88 14.80
CA SER A 260 4.78 -27.10 15.13
C SER A 260 5.00 -28.09 13.98
N ASP A 261 4.46 -27.84 12.78
CA ASP A 261 4.59 -28.76 11.63
C ASP A 261 5.42 -28.21 10.46
N ASN A 262 5.98 -27.00 10.59
CA ASN A 262 7.12 -26.58 9.78
C ASN A 262 8.31 -26.49 10.74
N PRO A 263 9.41 -27.23 10.54
CA PRO A 263 10.61 -26.95 11.30
C PRO A 263 10.99 -25.51 10.98
N GLU A 264 10.74 -24.58 11.91
CA GLU A 264 11.52 -23.36 12.01
C GLU A 264 12.96 -23.82 12.21
N GLU A 265 13.64 -24.09 11.09
CA GLU A 265 15.08 -24.15 11.02
C GLU A 265 15.55 -22.83 11.60
N ASP A 266 15.95 -22.85 12.86
CA ASP A 266 16.58 -21.77 13.62
C ASP A 266 17.16 -20.70 12.67
N LEU A 267 16.34 -19.69 12.34
CA LEU A 267 16.65 -18.68 11.32
C LEU A 267 17.70 -17.68 11.86
N THR A 268 18.35 -18.03 12.97
CA THR A 268 19.47 -17.26 13.51
C THR A 268 20.59 -17.23 12.45
N PRO A 269 20.95 -16.04 11.94
CA PRO A 269 21.94 -15.95 10.89
C PRO A 269 23.31 -16.40 11.41
N PHE A 270 23.92 -17.38 10.74
CA PHE A 270 25.27 -17.82 11.07
C PHE A 270 26.29 -16.79 10.56
N PRO A 271 27.29 -16.41 11.38
CA PRO A 271 28.33 -15.49 10.94
C PRO A 271 29.23 -16.18 9.89
N ILE A 272 29.41 -15.55 8.73
CA ILE A 272 30.16 -16.14 7.59
C ILE A 272 31.64 -16.42 7.92
N ALA A 273 32.17 -15.79 8.97
CA ALA A 273 33.51 -16.05 9.47
C ALA A 273 33.70 -17.49 10.00
N GLN A 274 32.61 -18.21 10.29
CA GLN A 274 32.64 -19.59 10.78
C GLN A 274 32.42 -20.63 9.67
N ALA A 275 31.95 -20.19 8.49
CA ALA A 275 31.69 -21.08 7.37
C ALA A 275 33.00 -21.48 6.67
N THR A 276 33.20 -22.79 6.53
CA THR A 276 34.40 -23.38 5.91
C THR A 276 34.12 -24.03 4.56
N THR A 277 32.85 -24.38 4.30
CA THR A 277 32.42 -24.98 3.04
C THR A 277 31.58 -23.99 2.20
N PRO A 278 31.58 -24.11 0.86
CA PRO A 278 30.76 -23.26 0.00
C PRO A 278 29.26 -23.43 0.28
N GLU A 279 28.82 -24.63 0.68
CA GLU A 279 27.44 -24.92 1.05
C GLU A 279 27.02 -24.16 2.32
N GLU A 280 27.85 -24.18 3.37
CA GLU A 280 27.62 -23.41 4.61
C GLU A 280 27.52 -21.90 4.34
N VAL A 281 28.33 -21.39 3.42
CA VAL A 281 28.30 -19.97 3.03
C VAL A 281 27.03 -19.62 2.29
N GLY A 282 26.61 -20.46 1.34
CA GLY A 282 25.37 -20.28 0.60
C GLY A 282 24.16 -20.29 1.53
N GLU A 283 24.15 -21.19 2.52
CA GLU A 283 23.08 -21.29 3.51
C GLU A 283 23.08 -20.09 4.48
N ALA A 284 24.25 -19.68 4.98
CA ALA A 284 24.37 -18.49 5.84
C ALA A 284 23.88 -17.22 5.12
N LEU A 285 24.24 -17.06 3.84
CA LEU A 285 23.77 -15.96 3.01
C LEU A 285 22.25 -16.02 2.79
N ARG A 286 21.70 -17.20 2.47
CA ARG A 286 20.26 -17.41 2.30
C ARG A 286 19.49 -17.04 3.57
N ARG A 287 19.93 -17.52 4.74
CA ARG A 287 19.31 -17.20 6.04
C ARG A 287 19.37 -15.70 6.36
N ALA A 288 20.51 -15.05 6.09
CA ALA A 288 20.65 -13.61 6.30
C ALA A 288 19.71 -12.79 5.39
N LEU A 289 19.54 -13.19 4.13
CA LEU A 289 18.62 -12.53 3.20
C LEU A 289 17.15 -12.71 3.61
N LEU A 290 16.77 -13.91 4.06
CA LEU A 290 15.43 -14.17 4.58
C LEU A 290 15.14 -13.34 5.85
N HIS A 291 16.13 -13.19 6.73
CA HIS A 291 16.02 -12.36 7.94
C HIS A 291 15.80 -10.87 7.61
N GLU A 292 16.38 -10.36 6.52
CA GLU A 292 16.15 -9.00 6.02
C GLU A 292 14.85 -8.87 5.19
N GLY A 293 14.01 -9.91 5.18
CA GLY A 293 12.72 -9.93 4.51
C GLY A 293 12.80 -9.96 2.99
N GLN A 294 13.90 -10.47 2.43
CA GLN A 294 14.06 -10.64 0.98
C GLN A 294 13.56 -12.02 0.55
N ASP A 295 12.82 -12.09 -0.56
CA ASP A 295 12.26 -13.33 -1.11
C ASP A 295 13.24 -13.98 -2.10
N VAL A 296 14.12 -14.82 -1.56
CA VAL A 296 15.17 -15.51 -2.32
C VAL A 296 14.66 -16.85 -2.84
N ASP A 297 14.86 -17.10 -4.13
CA ASP A 297 14.55 -18.39 -4.75
C ASP A 297 15.69 -19.38 -4.49
N GLN A 298 16.90 -19.05 -4.94
CA GLN A 298 18.09 -19.89 -4.75
C GLN A 298 19.39 -19.09 -4.66
N VAL A 299 20.39 -19.69 -4.02
CA VAL A 299 21.78 -19.20 -3.97
C VAL A 299 22.66 -20.24 -4.66
N THR A 300 23.30 -19.86 -5.77
CA THR A 300 24.12 -20.73 -6.61
C THR A 300 25.54 -20.17 -6.76
N ASP A 301 26.43 -20.96 -7.39
CA ASP A 301 27.78 -20.53 -7.79
C ASP A 301 28.63 -19.95 -6.64
N VAL A 302 28.58 -20.59 -5.47
CA VAL A 302 29.36 -20.16 -4.31
C VAL A 302 30.83 -20.55 -4.49
N VAL A 303 31.70 -19.56 -4.70
CA VAL A 303 33.13 -19.76 -4.95
C VAL A 303 33.96 -19.09 -3.87
N GLN A 304 34.98 -19.80 -3.37
CA GLN A 304 35.97 -19.23 -2.46
C GLN A 304 37.01 -18.45 -3.23
N GLU A 305 37.17 -17.17 -2.88
CA GLU A 305 38.11 -16.25 -3.49
C GLU A 305 39.24 -15.89 -2.51
N PRO A 306 40.42 -15.45 -2.97
CA PRO A 306 41.54 -15.09 -2.09
C PRO A 306 41.21 -14.04 -1.02
N TRP A 307 40.17 -13.24 -1.26
CA TRP A 307 39.69 -12.16 -0.39
C TRP A 307 38.41 -12.53 0.40
N GLY A 308 37.76 -13.65 0.13
CA GLY A 308 36.48 -14.00 0.75
C GLY A 308 35.65 -14.99 -0.08
N TRP A 309 34.38 -14.68 -0.28
CA TRP A 309 33.42 -15.55 -0.98
C TRP A 309 32.62 -14.75 -2.02
N SER A 310 32.31 -15.38 -3.15
CA SER A 310 31.36 -14.88 -4.14
C SER A 310 30.20 -15.87 -4.27
N ALA A 311 28.97 -15.38 -4.41
CA ALA A 311 27.79 -16.20 -4.61
C ALA A 311 26.81 -15.48 -5.56
N ARG A 312 26.08 -16.24 -6.36
CA ARG A 312 24.98 -15.74 -7.19
C ARG A 312 23.66 -15.96 -6.47
N VAL A 313 22.82 -14.93 -6.41
CA VAL A 313 21.51 -14.98 -5.74
C VAL A 313 20.45 -14.65 -6.76
N THR A 314 19.40 -15.47 -6.85
CA THR A 314 18.21 -15.21 -7.66
C THR A 314 17.01 -14.96 -6.76
N PHE A 315 16.22 -13.93 -7.07
CA PHE A 315 15.04 -13.55 -6.29
C PHE A 315 13.76 -14.08 -6.94
N ARG A 316 12.80 -14.49 -6.11
CA ARG A 316 11.47 -14.87 -6.57
C ARG A 316 10.60 -13.63 -6.79
N THR A 317 10.74 -12.65 -5.90
CA THR A 317 10.06 -11.34 -6.00
C THR A 317 11.00 -10.22 -5.56
N GLY A 318 10.95 -9.08 -6.26
CA GLY A 318 11.76 -7.90 -5.96
C GLY A 318 12.88 -7.64 -6.98
N THR A 319 13.65 -6.58 -6.76
CA THR A 319 14.82 -6.21 -7.57
C THR A 319 16.10 -6.27 -6.73
N PRO A 320 17.25 -6.63 -7.31
CA PRO A 320 18.56 -6.59 -6.64
C PRO A 320 18.88 -5.25 -5.99
N ASP A 321 18.33 -4.14 -6.52
CA ASP A 321 18.47 -2.79 -5.97
C ASP A 321 17.91 -2.65 -4.55
N ALA A 322 16.97 -3.51 -4.16
CA ALA A 322 16.46 -3.54 -2.79
C ALA A 322 17.55 -3.89 -1.77
N LEU A 323 18.56 -4.66 -2.18
CA LEU A 323 19.72 -4.99 -1.34
C LEU A 323 20.69 -3.83 -1.17
N ASN A 324 20.74 -2.92 -2.14
CA ASN A 324 21.58 -1.73 -2.10
C ASN A 324 21.00 -0.61 -1.22
N LYS A 325 19.80 -0.80 -0.66
CA LYS A 325 19.24 0.14 0.32
C LYS A 325 20.11 0.16 1.57
N ASP A 326 20.37 1.36 2.06
CA ASP A 326 21.28 1.63 3.18
C ASP A 326 20.98 0.79 4.43
N ASP A 327 19.71 0.55 4.73
CA ASP A 327 19.28 -0.21 5.90
C ASP A 327 19.51 -1.72 5.72
N THR A 328 19.03 -2.30 4.61
CA THR A 328 19.23 -3.71 4.23
C THR A 328 20.72 -4.06 4.15
N TYR A 329 21.50 -3.18 3.50
CA TYR A 329 22.94 -3.38 3.33
C TYR A 329 23.69 -3.40 4.68
N LYS A 330 23.33 -2.50 5.62
CA LYS A 330 23.91 -2.48 6.98
C LYS A 330 23.44 -3.69 7.81
N GLY A 331 22.20 -4.12 7.63
CA GLY A 331 21.64 -5.33 8.23
C GLY A 331 22.46 -6.57 7.84
N LEU A 332 22.63 -6.80 6.54
CA LEU A 332 23.42 -7.92 6.01
C LEU A 332 24.87 -7.94 6.50
N ILE A 333 25.55 -6.78 6.54
CA ILE A 333 26.91 -6.70 7.10
C ILE A 333 26.94 -7.13 8.57
N THR A 334 25.91 -6.75 9.34
CA THR A 334 25.82 -7.06 10.78
C THR A 334 25.54 -8.55 10.99
N LEU A 335 24.56 -9.11 10.26
CA LEU A 335 24.17 -10.52 10.35
C LEU A 335 25.32 -11.45 9.93
N LEU A 336 25.98 -11.14 8.82
CA LEU A 336 27.10 -11.93 8.32
C LEU A 336 28.41 -11.66 9.07
N ARG A 337 28.45 -10.67 9.98
CA ARG A 337 29.66 -10.19 10.67
C ARG A 337 30.80 -9.82 9.71
N LEU A 338 30.45 -9.17 8.61
CA LEU A 338 31.42 -8.64 7.65
C LEU A 338 32.02 -7.32 8.16
N ARG A 339 33.17 -6.95 7.61
CA ARG A 339 33.76 -5.62 7.88
C ARG A 339 32.87 -4.50 7.32
N ARG A 340 33.09 -3.27 7.79
CA ARG A 340 32.54 -2.07 7.16
C ARG A 340 33.03 -2.04 5.71
N THR A 341 32.10 -1.98 4.74
CA THR A 341 32.32 -2.16 3.29
C THR A 341 32.78 -3.56 2.87
N GLY A 342 32.44 -4.59 3.64
CA GLY A 342 32.79 -5.99 3.36
C GLY A 342 31.85 -6.67 2.37
N LEU A 343 30.75 -6.03 1.99
CA LEU A 343 29.74 -6.58 1.09
C LEU A 343 29.71 -5.76 -0.20
N LEU A 344 29.77 -6.41 -1.35
CA LEU A 344 29.59 -5.77 -2.65
C LEU A 344 28.53 -6.54 -3.42
N ILE A 345 27.58 -5.82 -3.99
CA ILE A 345 26.42 -6.39 -4.69
C ILE A 345 26.45 -5.84 -6.11
N GLU A 346 26.59 -6.74 -7.07
CA GLU A 346 26.67 -6.44 -8.49
C GLU A 346 25.45 -7.07 -9.16
N GLY A 347 24.52 -6.25 -9.66
CA GLY A 347 23.38 -6.73 -10.43
C GLY A 347 23.84 -7.33 -11.74
N ASP A 348 23.23 -8.44 -12.14
CA ASP A 348 23.52 -9.05 -13.44
C ASP A 348 22.84 -8.24 -14.56
N PRO A 349 23.59 -7.69 -15.53
CA PRO A 349 22.99 -6.90 -16.62
C PRO A 349 22.10 -7.75 -17.54
N ASP A 350 22.35 -9.06 -17.62
CA ASP A 350 21.62 -9.96 -18.53
C ASP A 350 20.39 -10.58 -17.84
N ALA A 351 20.35 -10.60 -16.50
CA ALA A 351 19.28 -11.18 -15.71
C ALA A 351 18.88 -10.25 -14.55
N GLY A 352 17.83 -9.44 -14.76
CA GLY A 352 17.37 -8.44 -13.78
C GLY A 352 16.88 -9.01 -12.43
N GLU A 353 16.66 -10.32 -12.33
CA GLU A 353 16.29 -11.04 -11.10
C GLU A 353 17.48 -11.66 -10.36
N ALA A 354 18.69 -11.58 -10.93
CA ALA A 354 19.90 -12.16 -10.39
C ALA A 354 20.92 -11.09 -9.97
N CYS A 355 21.69 -11.39 -8.93
CA CYS A 355 22.83 -10.58 -8.54
C CYS A 355 23.99 -11.43 -8.04
N THR A 356 25.20 -10.90 -8.18
CA THR A 356 26.41 -11.47 -7.60
C THR A 356 26.74 -10.74 -6.31
N VAL A 357 26.77 -11.48 -5.20
CA VAL A 357 27.12 -10.98 -3.88
C VAL A 357 28.54 -11.39 -3.55
N ARG A 358 29.41 -10.42 -3.31
CA ARG A 358 30.81 -10.60 -2.91
C ARG A 358 30.99 -10.24 -1.44
N MET A 359 31.41 -11.21 -0.65
CA MET A 359 31.56 -11.13 0.80
C MET A 359 33.06 -11.17 1.15
N MET A 360 33.63 -10.01 1.44
CA MET A 360 35.05 -9.83 1.71
C MET A 360 35.39 -10.05 3.18
N LEU A 361 36.16 -11.11 3.45
CA LEU A 361 36.74 -11.41 4.75
C LEU A 361 38.12 -10.76 4.94
N ARG A 362 38.87 -10.56 3.85
CA ARG A 362 40.23 -9.99 3.84
C ARG A 362 40.34 -8.82 2.87
N SER A 363 41.29 -7.93 3.11
CA SER A 363 41.59 -6.84 2.16
C SER A 363 42.30 -7.42 0.93
N PRO A 364 41.86 -7.10 -0.29
CA PRO A 364 42.48 -7.61 -1.52
C PRO A 364 43.93 -7.11 -1.73
N SER A 365 44.43 -6.19 -0.91
CA SER A 365 45.71 -5.49 -1.10
C SER A 365 46.91 -6.00 -0.29
N THR A 366 46.82 -7.14 0.41
CA THR A 366 47.93 -7.64 1.24
C THR A 366 48.36 -9.06 0.92
N ARG A 367 48.85 -9.33 -0.30
CA ARG A 367 50.01 -10.21 -0.64
C ARG A 367 50.04 -10.56 -2.13
N ASN A 368 50.94 -9.89 -2.85
CA ASN A 368 51.83 -10.53 -3.83
C ASN A 368 53.01 -9.58 -4.10
N SER A 369 53.79 -9.32 -3.05
CA SER A 369 55.11 -8.72 -3.13
C SER A 369 56.13 -9.67 -2.51
N SER A 370 56.18 -10.89 -3.04
CA SER A 370 57.27 -11.82 -2.80
C SER A 370 57.68 -12.46 -4.12
N ALA A 371 58.21 -11.64 -5.04
CA ALA A 371 59.03 -12.11 -6.14
C ALA A 371 59.97 -10.97 -6.59
N THR A 372 61.26 -11.27 -6.56
CA THR A 372 62.35 -10.55 -7.23
C THR A 372 62.95 -9.34 -6.50
N SER A 373 63.84 -9.66 -5.58
CA SER A 373 65.03 -8.86 -5.28
C SER A 373 65.88 -8.65 -6.53
N ARG A 374 66.00 -7.41 -7.02
CA ARG A 374 67.15 -6.98 -7.84
C ARG A 374 67.44 -5.48 -7.61
N THR A 375 68.31 -5.25 -6.63
CA THR A 375 69.46 -4.32 -6.66
C THR A 375 69.32 -2.93 -7.32
N GLY A 376 68.90 -1.93 -6.52
CA GLY A 376 69.37 -0.53 -6.48
C GLY A 376 69.10 0.43 -7.67
N PRO A 377 69.42 1.74 -7.55
CA PRO A 377 69.76 2.53 -6.37
C PRO A 377 68.76 3.68 -6.06
N ARG A 378 68.80 4.07 -4.79
CA ARG A 378 68.42 5.33 -4.13
C ARG A 378 68.03 6.51 -5.05
N CYS A 379 66.94 7.19 -4.69
CA CYS A 379 67.00 8.64 -4.48
C CYS A 379 65.99 9.11 -3.41
N PRO A 380 66.32 10.15 -2.61
CA PRO A 380 65.60 10.51 -1.39
C PRO A 380 64.81 11.84 -1.52
N CYS A 381 64.09 12.17 -0.44
CA CYS A 381 63.61 13.51 -0.06
C CYS A 381 62.34 14.04 -0.74
N ARG A 382 61.20 14.01 0.00
CA ARG A 382 60.59 15.28 0.48
C ARG A 382 59.62 15.02 1.64
N SER A 383 59.87 15.74 2.71
CA SER A 383 59.13 15.76 3.98
C SER A 383 57.97 16.77 3.90
N PRO A 384 57.24 17.09 5.00
CA PRO A 384 55.78 17.03 5.05
C PRO A 384 55.17 18.43 5.18
N ASN A 385 53.84 18.56 5.20
CA ASN A 385 53.25 19.58 6.06
C ASN A 385 51.82 19.22 6.53
N PRO A 386 51.49 19.39 7.82
CA PRO A 386 50.19 19.16 8.42
C PRO A 386 49.44 20.47 8.68
N GLN A 387 48.11 20.49 8.54
CA GLN A 387 47.22 21.45 9.24
C GLN A 387 45.90 20.70 9.53
N THR A 388 45.53 20.44 10.79
CA THR A 388 44.83 21.36 11.73
C THR A 388 43.52 21.82 11.08
N THR A 389 42.34 21.36 11.49
CA THR A 389 41.64 21.85 12.69
C THR A 389 40.53 20.91 13.13
N ALA A 390 40.48 20.65 14.44
CA ALA A 390 39.37 20.04 15.14
C ALA A 390 38.24 21.05 15.36
N SER A 391 36.99 20.65 15.12
CA SER A 391 35.80 21.32 15.62
C SER A 391 35.04 20.37 16.55
N ARG A 392 35.19 20.65 17.84
CA ARG A 392 34.54 20.02 18.98
C ARG A 392 33.11 20.57 19.07
N TRP A 393 32.10 19.70 18.92
CA TRP A 393 30.70 20.00 19.24
C TRP A 393 30.26 19.20 20.46
N THR A 394 29.84 19.90 21.51
CA THR A 394 29.20 19.38 22.72
C THR A 394 27.68 19.55 22.61
N PRO A 395 26.86 18.53 22.89
CA PRO A 395 25.42 18.72 23.06
C PRO A 395 25.05 19.01 24.52
N SER A 396 24.23 20.05 24.70
CA SER A 396 23.63 20.50 25.94
C SER A 396 22.50 19.59 26.41
N ARG A 397 22.56 19.22 27.69
CA ARG A 397 21.51 18.57 28.50
C ARG A 397 20.37 19.55 28.80
N SER A 398 19.12 19.13 28.63
CA SER A 398 17.94 19.67 29.35
C SER A 398 16.97 18.49 29.55
N SER A 399 16.92 17.89 30.74
CA SER A 399 16.05 18.21 31.89
C SER A 399 14.56 17.94 31.65
N SER A 400 14.14 16.76 32.09
CA SER A 400 12.75 16.34 32.36
C SER A 400 12.09 17.17 33.47
N PRO A 401 10.75 17.21 33.52
CA PRO A 401 10.03 17.31 34.77
C PRO A 401 9.27 16.02 35.08
N SER A 402 9.51 15.56 36.31
CA SER A 402 8.64 14.72 37.11
C SER A 402 7.28 15.40 37.33
N GLN A 403 6.19 14.66 37.28
CA GLN A 403 5.02 14.96 38.11
C GLN A 403 4.24 13.68 38.45
N ALA A 404 3.74 13.72 39.68
CA ALA A 404 3.12 12.66 40.46
C ALA A 404 1.64 12.45 40.13
#